data_AF-A0A9R1S3X7-F1
#
_entry.id   AF-A0A9R1S3X7-F1
#
_cell.length_a   1.000
_cell.length_b   1.000
_cell.length_c   1.000
_cell.angle_alpha   90.00
_cell.angle_beta   90.00
_cell.angle_gamma   90.00
#
_symmetry.space_group_name_H-M   'P 1'
#
loop_
_entity.id
_entity.type
_entity.pdbx_description
1 polymer ?
#
loop_
_entity_poly.entity_id
_entity_poly.type
_entity_poly.pdbx_seq_one_letter_code
_entity_poly.pdbx_strand_id
1 'polypeptide(L)'
;MPCLFCWFVGKSGVVFAVKLYPAGATTNSQDGVTDILGKCLPVLEEMVKQEMPLLVHGEVTDPHVDTFDREKVFIEKILAPLVQKLPQLKIVMEHITTMDAVNFVESCKEGHVAATVTPQHLLLNRNALFQGGLQPHNYCLPVLKRETHRQAIVSAVTSGSRQYFLGTDSAPHDKRLKECSCGCAGIYSAPVALSLYAKVFEEAGALDKLEAFTSFNGPDFYGLPRNTSKTVLRRSPWKVPATYAYGSGVIVPMSTGNTLEWLPSDQPEE
;
A
#
# COMPACT_ATOMS: atom_id res chain seq x y z
N MET A 1 0.60 -22.93 -12.10
CA MET A 1 1.67 -22.31 -11.29
C MET A 1 1.03 -21.16 -10.55
N PRO A 2 1.00 -21.13 -9.21
CA PRO A 2 0.43 -20.00 -8.51
C PRO A 2 1.27 -18.74 -8.79
N CYS A 3 0.63 -17.66 -9.21
CA CYS A 3 1.28 -16.46 -9.72
C CYS A 3 1.97 -15.65 -8.61
N LEU A 4 3.30 -15.70 -8.61
CA LEU A 4 4.17 -14.66 -8.04
C LEU A 4 4.34 -13.59 -9.13
N PHE A 5 3.94 -12.34 -8.87
CA PHE A 5 4.34 -11.23 -9.74
C PHE A 5 5.63 -10.61 -9.22
N CYS A 6 6.64 -10.49 -10.09
CA CYS A 6 7.93 -9.89 -9.79
C CYS A 6 7.91 -8.39 -10.11
N TRP A 7 8.32 -7.56 -9.16
CA TRP A 7 8.82 -6.20 -9.43
C TRP A 7 10.36 -6.24 -9.46
N PHE A 8 11.07 -5.33 -10.16
CA PHE A 8 12.42 -5.51 -10.77
C PHE A 8 13.69 -5.09 -9.95
N VAL A 9 14.78 -5.89 -10.07
CA VAL A 9 16.23 -5.73 -9.67
C VAL A 9 16.80 -6.45 -8.40
N GLY A 10 17.02 -7.76 -8.47
CA GLY A 10 17.93 -8.53 -7.59
C GLY A 10 19.30 -8.76 -8.27
N LYS A 11 20.12 -9.74 -7.85
CA LYS A 11 21.45 -10.05 -8.45
C LYS A 11 21.46 -10.20 -9.97
N SER A 12 20.34 -10.61 -10.59
CA SER A 12 20.20 -10.72 -12.05
C SER A 12 19.94 -9.38 -12.76
N GLY A 13 19.61 -8.31 -12.02
CA GLY A 13 19.08 -7.08 -12.59
C GLY A 13 17.59 -7.14 -12.97
N VAL A 14 16.92 -8.29 -12.77
CA VAL A 14 15.59 -8.54 -13.35
C VAL A 14 14.47 -8.65 -12.30
N VAL A 15 14.69 -9.21 -11.12
CA VAL A 15 13.63 -9.44 -10.11
C VAL A 15 14.04 -8.92 -8.73
N PHE A 16 13.39 -7.87 -8.25
CA PHE A 16 13.58 -7.19 -6.96
C PHE A 16 13.06 -7.99 -5.79
N ALA A 17 11.85 -8.47 -5.99
CA ALA A 17 10.97 -8.87 -4.91
C ALA A 17 9.89 -9.76 -5.52
N VAL A 18 9.34 -10.59 -4.66
CA VAL A 18 8.26 -11.48 -5.02
C VAL A 18 6.98 -10.96 -4.37
N LYS A 19 5.95 -10.67 -5.18
CA LYS A 19 4.62 -10.35 -4.66
C LYS A 19 3.80 -11.62 -4.48
N LEU A 20 3.35 -11.84 -3.26
CA LEU A 20 2.44 -12.88 -2.85
C LEU A 20 1.00 -12.35 -2.84
N TYR A 21 0.16 -12.95 -3.68
CA TYR A 21 -1.29 -12.80 -3.62
C TYR A 21 -1.92 -14.12 -3.16
N PRO A 22 -2.67 -14.12 -2.04
CA PRO A 22 -3.55 -15.24 -1.72
C PRO A 22 -4.59 -15.43 -2.83
N ALA A 23 -4.91 -16.69 -3.14
CA ALA A 23 -5.85 -17.03 -4.21
C ALA A 23 -7.22 -16.35 -3.97
N GLY A 24 -7.63 -15.48 -4.90
CA GLY A 24 -8.90 -14.75 -4.86
C GLY A 24 -8.93 -13.48 -3.99
N ALA A 25 -7.80 -13.04 -3.42
CA ALA A 25 -7.78 -11.88 -2.52
C ALA A 25 -8.04 -10.54 -3.21
N THR A 26 -7.68 -10.39 -4.48
CA THR A 26 -7.81 -9.12 -5.20
C THR A 26 -7.92 -9.34 -6.72
N THR A 27 -7.95 -8.26 -7.49
CA THR A 27 -8.01 -8.31 -8.95
C THR A 27 -6.85 -9.13 -9.53
N ASN A 28 -7.16 -10.04 -10.45
CA ASN A 28 -6.21 -10.95 -11.13
C ASN A 28 -5.47 -11.95 -10.20
N SER A 29 -6.01 -12.27 -9.02
CA SER A 29 -5.39 -13.24 -8.11
C SER A 29 -6.05 -14.62 -8.10
N GLN A 30 -6.80 -15.01 -9.14
CA GLN A 30 -7.47 -16.33 -9.17
C GLN A 30 -6.46 -17.49 -9.12
N ASP A 31 -5.28 -17.30 -9.71
CA ASP A 31 -4.16 -18.23 -9.65
C ASP A 31 -3.21 -17.97 -8.46
N GLY A 32 -3.68 -17.38 -7.36
CA GLY A 32 -2.85 -17.06 -6.21
C GLY A 32 -2.38 -18.29 -5.39
N VAL A 33 -1.58 -18.06 -4.36
CA VAL A 33 -1.05 -19.13 -3.49
C VAL A 33 -2.15 -19.68 -2.56
N THR A 34 -2.18 -21.00 -2.40
CA THR A 34 -3.15 -21.73 -1.57
C THR A 34 -2.55 -22.26 -0.25
N ASP A 35 -1.24 -22.47 -0.19
CA ASP A 35 -0.54 -22.94 1.00
C ASP A 35 0.89 -22.39 1.01
N ILE A 36 1.10 -21.32 1.77
CA ILE A 36 2.37 -20.60 1.85
C ILE A 36 3.40 -21.40 2.66
N LEU A 37 3.00 -21.97 3.80
CA LEU A 37 3.91 -22.60 4.75
C LEU A 37 4.30 -24.03 4.37
N GLY A 38 3.51 -24.70 3.53
CA GLY A 38 3.83 -25.99 2.94
C GLY A 38 4.43 -25.88 1.55
N LYS A 39 3.64 -25.49 0.54
CA LYS A 39 4.04 -25.56 -0.88
C LYS A 39 5.10 -24.53 -1.29
N CYS A 40 5.10 -23.36 -0.67
CA CYS A 40 6.02 -22.27 -1.06
C CYS A 40 7.32 -22.25 -0.25
N LEU A 41 7.45 -23.08 0.79
CA LEU A 41 8.59 -23.03 1.70
C LEU A 41 9.96 -23.12 1.00
N PRO A 42 10.19 -24.03 0.03
CA PRO A 42 11.48 -24.09 -0.67
C PRO A 42 11.82 -22.80 -1.43
N VAL A 43 10.81 -22.13 -1.99
CA VAL A 43 10.99 -20.84 -2.69
C VAL A 43 11.31 -19.75 -1.68
N LEU A 44 10.63 -19.72 -0.53
CA LEU A 44 10.86 -18.75 0.53
C LEU A 44 12.26 -18.91 1.14
N GLU A 45 12.74 -20.14 1.34
CA GLU A 45 14.10 -20.43 1.76
C GLU A 45 15.14 -19.96 0.74
N GLU A 46 14.86 -20.10 -0.55
CA GLU A 46 15.75 -19.56 -1.59
C GLU A 46 15.74 -18.03 -1.62
N MET A 47 14.58 -17.40 -1.44
CA MET A 47 14.48 -15.95 -1.30
C MET A 47 15.34 -15.42 -0.15
N VAL A 48 15.39 -16.13 1.00
CA VAL A 48 16.30 -15.79 2.10
C VAL A 48 17.75 -15.77 1.63
N LYS A 49 18.21 -16.81 0.93
CA LYS A 49 19.60 -16.89 0.43
C LYS A 49 19.95 -15.80 -0.57
N GLN A 50 18.96 -15.35 -1.34
CA GLN A 50 19.11 -14.28 -2.32
C GLN A 50 18.85 -12.89 -1.75
N GLU A 51 18.57 -12.78 -0.45
CA GLU A 51 18.16 -11.55 0.24
C GLU A 51 16.97 -10.84 -0.45
N MET A 52 16.10 -11.64 -1.08
CA MET A 52 14.97 -11.17 -1.86
C MET A 52 13.74 -10.96 -0.97
N PRO A 53 13.20 -9.74 -0.87
CA PRO A 53 12.03 -9.46 -0.06
C PRO A 53 10.76 -10.10 -0.63
N LEU A 54 9.90 -10.56 0.28
CA LEU A 54 8.53 -10.99 0.02
C LEU A 54 7.58 -9.82 0.26
N LEU A 55 6.85 -9.42 -0.77
CA LEU A 55 5.78 -8.43 -0.65
C LEU A 55 4.47 -9.19 -0.48
N VAL A 56 3.64 -8.85 0.50
CA VAL A 56 2.41 -9.60 0.78
C VAL A 56 1.18 -8.71 0.69
N HIS A 57 0.20 -9.13 -0.10
CA HIS A 57 -1.17 -8.67 0.08
C HIS A 57 -1.78 -9.46 1.24
N GLY A 58 -1.78 -8.86 2.42
CA GLY A 58 -2.00 -9.58 3.68
C GLY A 58 -3.47 -9.77 4.04
N GLU A 59 -4.29 -10.40 3.20
CA GLU A 59 -5.69 -10.77 3.52
C GLU A 59 -5.93 -12.26 3.26
N VAL A 60 -6.65 -12.94 4.18
CA VAL A 60 -7.21 -14.26 3.87
C VAL A 60 -8.42 -14.14 2.96
N THR A 61 -8.73 -15.21 2.22
CA THR A 61 -9.84 -15.24 1.25
C THR A 61 -10.96 -16.19 1.63
N ASP A 62 -10.89 -16.74 2.86
CA ASP A 62 -11.91 -17.58 3.44
C ASP A 62 -13.26 -16.85 3.44
N PRO A 63 -14.31 -17.39 2.77
CA PRO A 63 -15.62 -16.74 2.69
C PRO A 63 -16.33 -16.67 4.05
N HIS A 64 -15.88 -17.41 5.06
CA HIS A 64 -16.41 -17.34 6.42
C HIS A 64 -15.75 -16.27 7.29
N VAL A 65 -14.68 -15.64 6.81
CA VAL A 65 -14.03 -14.51 7.48
C VAL A 65 -14.60 -13.21 6.93
N ASP A 66 -15.14 -12.39 7.83
CA ASP A 66 -15.64 -11.06 7.49
C ASP A 66 -14.56 -10.23 6.81
N THR A 67 -14.92 -9.52 5.74
CA THR A 67 -13.99 -8.71 4.94
C THR A 67 -13.20 -7.70 5.79
N PHE A 68 -13.76 -7.19 6.89
CA PHE A 68 -13.07 -6.26 7.78
C PHE A 68 -12.01 -6.94 8.68
N ASP A 69 -12.07 -8.27 8.85
CA ASP A 69 -11.19 -9.05 9.71
C ASP A 69 -10.10 -9.83 8.95
N ARG A 70 -10.18 -9.87 7.61
CA ARG A 70 -9.27 -10.66 6.75
C ARG A 70 -7.79 -10.33 6.96
N GLU A 71 -7.46 -9.07 7.17
CA GLU A 71 -6.07 -8.63 7.39
C GLU A 71 -5.53 -9.15 8.73
N LYS A 72 -6.33 -9.03 9.79
CA LYS A 72 -5.99 -9.55 11.11
C LYS A 72 -5.80 -11.07 11.09
N VAL A 73 -6.74 -11.80 10.48
CA VAL A 73 -6.67 -13.25 10.39
C VAL A 73 -5.46 -13.70 9.56
N PHE A 74 -5.07 -12.96 8.53
CA PHE A 74 -3.84 -13.23 7.78
C PHE A 74 -2.60 -13.08 8.66
N ILE A 75 -2.53 -12.02 9.47
CA ILE A 75 -1.42 -11.83 10.41
C ILE A 75 -1.30 -13.03 11.35
N GLU A 76 -2.41 -13.39 12.01
CA GLU A 76 -2.44 -14.44 13.03
C GLU A 76 -2.12 -15.83 12.46
N LYS A 77 -2.73 -16.20 11.32
CA LYS A 77 -2.65 -17.56 10.78
C LYS A 77 -1.48 -17.80 9.84
N ILE A 78 -0.95 -16.74 9.21
CA ILE A 78 0.01 -16.88 8.11
C ILE A 78 1.28 -16.08 8.42
N LEU A 79 1.17 -14.76 8.60
CA LEU A 79 2.35 -13.90 8.61
C LEU A 79 3.19 -14.08 9.87
N ALA A 80 2.58 -14.11 11.05
CA ALA A 80 3.30 -14.33 12.30
C ALA A 80 4.00 -15.70 12.33
N PRO A 81 3.34 -16.83 11.97
CA PRO A 81 4.02 -18.12 11.81
C PRO A 81 5.14 -18.11 10.78
N LEU A 82 4.97 -17.39 9.66
CA LEU A 82 6.01 -17.27 8.63
C LEU A 82 7.25 -16.56 9.16
N VAL A 83 7.08 -15.42 9.84
CA VAL A 83 8.19 -14.66 10.45
C VAL A 83 8.91 -15.48 11.51
N GLN A 84 8.18 -16.27 12.31
CA GLN A 84 8.79 -17.19 13.28
C GLN A 84 9.60 -18.30 12.61
N LYS A 85 9.10 -18.85 11.50
CA LYS A 85 9.74 -19.95 10.78
C LYS A 85 10.95 -19.52 9.95
N LEU A 86 10.88 -18.34 9.33
CA LEU A 86 11.93 -17.76 8.48
C LEU A 86 12.29 -16.34 8.95
N PRO A 87 12.92 -16.19 10.13
CA PRO A 87 13.19 -14.87 10.72
C PRO A 87 14.18 -14.02 9.92
N GLN A 88 14.88 -14.62 8.97
CA GLN A 88 15.81 -13.93 8.07
C GLN A 88 15.11 -13.35 6.83
N LEU A 89 13.90 -13.82 6.49
CA LEU A 89 13.17 -13.35 5.32
C LEU A 89 12.73 -11.90 5.52
N LYS A 90 13.10 -11.02 4.60
CA LYS A 90 12.56 -9.66 4.54
C LYS A 90 11.13 -9.71 4.01
N ILE A 91 10.21 -9.06 4.70
CA ILE A 91 8.79 -9.01 4.33
C ILE A 91 8.30 -7.56 4.33
N VAL A 92 7.56 -7.20 3.30
CA VAL A 92 6.78 -5.97 3.25
C VAL A 92 5.31 -6.34 3.30
N MET A 93 4.62 -5.94 4.36
CA MET A 93 3.17 -6.00 4.42
C MET A 93 2.62 -4.82 3.62
N GLU A 94 2.13 -5.11 2.41
CA GLU A 94 1.66 -4.06 1.52
C GLU A 94 0.38 -3.43 2.06
N HIS A 95 0.21 -2.12 1.80
CA HIS A 95 -1.03 -1.34 1.93
C HIS A 95 -1.83 -1.68 3.20
N ILE A 96 -1.19 -1.66 4.38
CA ILE A 96 -1.83 -2.04 5.65
C ILE A 96 -3.05 -1.16 5.97
N THR A 97 -4.06 -1.74 6.61
CA THR A 97 -5.35 -1.06 6.88
C THR A 97 -5.84 -1.15 8.31
N THR A 98 -5.16 -1.94 9.15
CA THR A 98 -5.54 -2.19 10.54
C THR A 98 -4.49 -1.73 11.55
N MET A 99 -4.96 -1.49 12.76
CA MET A 99 -4.12 -1.28 13.95
C MET A 99 -3.41 -2.59 14.33
N ASP A 100 -4.04 -3.74 14.08
CA ASP A 100 -3.42 -5.05 14.27
C ASP A 100 -2.16 -5.21 13.40
N ALA A 101 -2.17 -4.72 12.14
CA ALA A 101 -0.99 -4.68 11.28
C ALA A 101 0.10 -3.73 11.79
N VAL A 102 -0.28 -2.54 12.29
CA VAL A 102 0.67 -1.61 12.94
C VAL A 102 1.36 -2.29 14.12
N ASN A 103 0.59 -2.83 15.06
CA ASN A 103 1.10 -3.53 16.24
C ASN A 103 2.01 -4.71 15.86
N PHE A 104 1.65 -5.46 14.81
CA PHE A 104 2.44 -6.58 14.34
C PHE A 104 3.80 -6.13 13.78
N VAL A 105 3.82 -5.11 12.91
CA VAL A 105 5.06 -4.57 12.34
C VAL A 105 5.98 -4.03 13.44
N GLU A 106 5.44 -3.30 14.42
CA GLU A 106 6.21 -2.76 15.55
C GLU A 106 6.73 -3.85 16.50
N SER A 107 6.03 -5.00 16.58
CA SER A 107 6.50 -6.17 17.35
C SER A 107 7.64 -6.92 16.68
N CYS A 108 7.85 -6.71 15.37
CA CYS A 108 8.89 -7.38 14.60
C CYS A 108 10.24 -6.65 14.69
N LYS A 109 11.32 -7.40 14.49
CA LYS A 109 12.67 -6.83 14.43
C LYS A 109 12.79 -5.86 13.23
N GLU A 110 13.28 -4.65 13.49
CA GLU A 110 13.57 -3.67 12.45
C GLU A 110 14.45 -4.24 11.33
N GLY A 111 14.18 -3.80 10.09
CA GLY A 111 14.91 -4.24 8.89
C GLY A 111 14.46 -5.59 8.32
N HIS A 112 13.58 -6.33 9.01
CA HIS A 112 13.03 -7.60 8.52
C HIS A 112 11.56 -7.49 8.12
N VAL A 113 10.73 -6.79 8.89
CA VAL A 113 9.33 -6.54 8.54
C VAL A 113 9.10 -5.05 8.43
N ALA A 114 8.55 -4.65 7.29
CA ALA A 114 8.12 -3.28 7.00
C ALA A 114 6.70 -3.28 6.43
N ALA A 115 6.11 -2.10 6.28
CA ALA A 115 4.82 -1.93 5.65
C ALA A 115 4.79 -0.73 4.70
N THR A 116 4.07 -0.90 3.60
CA THR A 116 3.66 0.24 2.77
C THR A 116 2.30 0.75 3.22
N VAL A 117 2.11 2.06 3.10
CA VAL A 117 0.84 2.72 3.44
C VAL A 117 0.42 3.60 2.30
N THR A 118 -0.88 3.56 1.97
CA THR A 118 -1.49 4.27 0.84
C THR A 118 -2.11 5.61 1.28
N PRO A 119 -2.31 6.58 0.37
CA PRO A 119 -2.94 7.84 0.76
C PRO A 119 -4.41 7.66 1.21
N GLN A 120 -5.15 6.74 0.58
CA GLN A 120 -6.53 6.46 0.96
C GLN A 120 -6.68 5.90 2.38
N HIS A 121 -5.75 5.05 2.83
CA HIS A 121 -5.79 4.47 4.17
C HIS A 121 -5.30 5.44 5.26
N LEU A 122 -4.65 6.54 4.88
CA LEU A 122 -4.33 7.64 5.79
C LEU A 122 -5.47 8.65 5.91
N LEU A 123 -6.20 8.90 4.83
CA LEU A 123 -7.21 9.96 4.77
C LEU A 123 -8.64 9.48 5.02
N LEU A 124 -8.96 8.24 4.67
CA LEU A 124 -10.32 7.73 4.69
C LEU A 124 -10.47 6.61 5.72
N ASN A 125 -11.63 6.58 6.37
CA ASN A 125 -12.14 5.40 7.07
C ASN A 125 -13.38 4.87 6.35
N ARG A 126 -13.90 3.72 6.78
CA ARG A 126 -15.01 3.02 6.11
C ARG A 126 -16.29 3.84 5.95
N ASN A 127 -16.50 4.91 6.73
CA ASN A 127 -17.65 5.79 6.50
C ASN A 127 -17.60 6.46 5.12
N ALA A 128 -16.40 6.67 4.56
CA ALA A 128 -16.22 7.22 3.22
C ALA A 128 -16.81 6.32 2.12
N LEU A 129 -17.02 5.02 2.38
CA LEU A 129 -17.70 4.12 1.45
C LEU A 129 -19.21 4.40 1.35
N PHE A 130 -19.79 5.04 2.38
CA PHE A 130 -21.24 5.21 2.53
C PHE A 130 -21.66 6.68 2.66
N GLN A 131 -20.73 7.62 2.48
CA GLN A 131 -21.00 9.04 2.64
C GLN A 131 -21.95 9.55 1.55
N GLY A 132 -23.18 9.91 1.94
CA GLY A 132 -24.21 10.35 1.00
C GLY A 132 -24.73 9.26 0.05
N GLY A 133 -24.42 7.99 0.33
CA GLY A 133 -24.69 6.85 -0.55
C GLY A 133 -23.45 5.97 -0.73
N LEU A 134 -23.59 4.87 -1.48
CA LEU A 134 -22.45 3.99 -1.79
C LEU A 134 -21.48 4.72 -2.74
N GLN A 135 -20.23 4.90 -2.30
CA GLN A 135 -19.17 5.57 -3.03
C GLN A 135 -18.19 4.54 -3.64
N PRO A 136 -18.42 4.05 -4.87
CA PRO A 136 -17.60 3.00 -5.46
C PRO A 136 -16.15 3.43 -5.70
N HIS A 137 -15.90 4.73 -5.92
CA HIS A 137 -14.54 5.28 -6.09
C HIS A 137 -13.69 5.24 -4.82
N ASN A 138 -14.30 4.99 -3.65
CA ASN A 138 -13.61 4.78 -2.38
C ASN A 138 -13.41 3.29 -2.05
N TYR A 139 -13.92 2.37 -2.89
CA TYR A 139 -13.77 0.93 -2.67
C TYR A 139 -12.43 0.41 -3.22
N CYS A 140 -11.61 -0.17 -2.33
CA CYS A 140 -10.36 -0.88 -2.61
C CYS A 140 -10.22 -2.12 -1.72
N LEU A 141 -9.17 -2.90 -1.96
CA LEU A 141 -8.76 -4.03 -1.12
C LEU A 141 -7.29 -3.84 -0.68
N PRO A 142 -6.97 -4.00 0.61
CA PRO A 142 -7.89 -4.26 1.72
C PRO A 142 -8.90 -3.11 1.91
N VAL A 143 -10.11 -3.43 2.38
CA VAL A 143 -11.18 -2.42 2.49
C VAL A 143 -10.85 -1.36 3.54
N LEU A 144 -11.31 -0.12 3.33
CA LEU A 144 -11.28 0.92 4.37
C LEU A 144 -11.85 0.37 5.69
N LYS A 145 -11.16 0.62 6.81
CA LYS A 145 -11.52 0.09 8.14
C LYS A 145 -12.10 1.19 9.05
N ARG A 146 -12.38 0.88 10.32
CA ARG A 146 -12.83 1.86 11.33
C ARG A 146 -11.80 2.97 11.56
N GLU A 147 -12.25 4.12 12.04
CA GLU A 147 -11.41 5.29 12.30
C GLU A 147 -10.24 4.99 13.24
N THR A 148 -10.43 4.12 14.23
CA THR A 148 -9.35 3.69 15.15
C THR A 148 -8.16 3.08 14.41
N HIS A 149 -8.41 2.36 13.32
CA HIS A 149 -7.34 1.79 12.50
C HIS A 149 -6.63 2.86 11.66
N ARG A 150 -7.39 3.78 11.04
CA ARG A 150 -6.82 4.91 10.29
C ARG A 150 -5.91 5.76 11.18
N GLN A 151 -6.36 6.07 12.40
CA GLN A 151 -5.59 6.85 13.37
C GLN A 151 -4.30 6.13 13.80
N ALA A 152 -4.35 4.82 14.05
CA ALA A 152 -3.17 4.03 14.37
C ALA A 152 -2.13 4.08 13.24
N ILE A 153 -2.58 3.96 11.98
CA ILE A 153 -1.70 4.03 10.81
C ILE A 153 -1.10 5.43 10.65
N VAL A 154 -1.91 6.49 10.78
CA VAL A 154 -1.39 7.88 10.74
C VAL A 154 -0.33 8.10 11.82
N SER A 155 -0.60 7.66 13.06
CA SER A 155 0.37 7.76 14.16
C SER A 155 1.67 7.01 13.83
N ALA A 156 1.56 5.80 13.28
CA ALA A 156 2.73 4.99 12.92
C ALA A 156 3.58 5.64 11.82
N VAL A 157 2.99 6.09 10.71
CA VAL A 157 3.76 6.68 9.60
C VAL A 157 4.34 8.05 9.94
N THR A 158 3.70 8.81 10.82
CA THR A 158 4.16 10.14 11.27
C THR A 158 5.05 10.10 12.51
N SER A 159 5.33 8.91 13.05
CA SER A 159 6.25 8.71 14.19
C SER A 159 7.71 8.99 13.82
N GLY A 160 8.10 8.72 12.56
CA GLY A 160 9.50 8.71 12.11
C GLY A 160 10.12 7.31 12.07
N SER A 161 9.33 6.26 12.34
CA SER A 161 9.77 4.87 12.18
C SER A 161 10.23 4.59 10.75
N ARG A 162 11.32 3.82 10.63
CA ARG A 162 11.91 3.39 9.36
C ARG A 162 11.20 2.18 8.75
N GLN A 163 10.26 1.57 9.48
CA GLN A 163 9.51 0.39 9.02
C GLN A 163 8.33 0.76 8.11
N TYR A 164 7.99 2.03 7.97
CA TYR A 164 6.89 2.49 7.12
C TYR A 164 7.42 3.36 5.98
N PHE A 165 6.94 3.08 4.76
CA PHE A 165 7.27 3.86 3.58
C PHE A 165 6.10 3.94 2.60
N LEU A 166 6.21 4.88 1.66
CA LEU A 166 5.20 5.14 0.65
C LEU A 166 4.96 3.90 -0.23
N GLY A 167 3.70 3.51 -0.36
CA GLY A 167 3.21 2.63 -1.44
C GLY A 167 1.80 3.06 -1.81
N THR A 168 1.60 3.57 -3.02
CA THR A 168 0.34 4.23 -3.38
C THR A 168 -0.83 3.27 -3.55
N ASP A 169 -0.53 2.03 -3.95
CA ASP A 169 -1.51 1.07 -4.48
C ASP A 169 -2.47 1.75 -5.49
N SER A 170 -1.91 2.63 -6.33
CA SER A 170 -2.70 3.35 -7.31
C SER A 170 -3.22 2.39 -8.37
N ALA A 171 -4.49 2.04 -8.27
CA ALA A 171 -5.15 1.04 -9.09
C ALA A 171 -6.24 1.70 -9.98
N PRO A 172 -5.88 2.18 -11.18
CA PRO A 172 -6.83 2.80 -12.09
C PRO A 172 -7.79 1.76 -12.68
N HIS A 173 -9.08 2.11 -12.70
CA HIS A 173 -10.12 1.40 -13.45
C HIS A 173 -10.93 2.40 -14.27
N ASP A 174 -11.41 1.96 -15.44
CA ASP A 174 -12.40 2.75 -16.20
C ASP A 174 -13.61 3.01 -15.31
N LYS A 175 -14.14 4.25 -15.38
CA LYS A 175 -15.30 4.70 -14.61
C LYS A 175 -16.47 3.71 -14.68
N ARG A 176 -16.73 3.10 -15.85
CA ARG A 176 -17.82 2.12 -16.04
C ARG A 176 -17.60 0.83 -15.25
N LEU A 177 -16.36 0.45 -14.97
CA LEU A 177 -16.03 -0.72 -14.15
C LEU A 177 -16.11 -0.42 -12.64
N LYS A 178 -16.07 0.86 -12.24
CA LYS A 178 -16.32 1.30 -10.87
C LYS A 178 -17.82 1.50 -10.62
N GLU A 179 -18.52 2.12 -11.57
CA GLU A 179 -19.94 2.49 -11.49
C GLU A 179 -20.84 1.43 -12.13
N CYS A 180 -20.80 0.21 -11.61
CA CYS A 180 -21.62 -0.91 -12.08
C CYS A 180 -22.18 -1.74 -10.90
N SER A 181 -22.92 -2.81 -11.21
CA SER A 181 -23.50 -3.71 -10.20
C SER A 181 -22.47 -4.44 -9.35
N CYS A 182 -21.23 -4.58 -9.83
CA CYS A 182 -20.10 -5.19 -9.13
C CYS A 182 -18.82 -4.38 -9.40
N GLY A 183 -18.73 -3.21 -8.75
CA GLY A 183 -17.63 -2.26 -8.96
C GLY A 183 -16.25 -2.84 -8.60
N CYS A 184 -15.26 -2.64 -9.47
CA CYS A 184 -13.89 -3.08 -9.20
C CYS A 184 -13.29 -2.41 -7.96
N ALA A 185 -12.48 -3.16 -7.21
CA ALA A 185 -11.71 -2.63 -6.10
C ALA A 185 -10.47 -1.90 -6.63
N GLY A 186 -10.23 -0.65 -6.20
CA GLY A 186 -9.04 0.12 -6.59
C GLY A 186 -9.30 1.61 -6.57
N ILE A 187 -8.30 2.39 -6.14
CA ILE A 187 -8.35 3.86 -6.11
C ILE A 187 -7.20 4.42 -6.93
N TYR A 188 -7.51 5.32 -7.86
CA TYR A 188 -6.49 5.98 -8.68
C TYR A 188 -5.90 7.18 -7.96
N SER A 189 -4.80 6.98 -7.24
CA SER A 189 -4.17 8.01 -6.38
C SER A 189 -2.88 8.59 -6.97
N ALA A 190 -2.27 7.96 -7.98
CA ALA A 190 -0.98 8.37 -8.56
C ALA A 190 -0.84 9.90 -8.82
N PRO A 191 -1.79 10.59 -9.48
CA PRO A 191 -1.61 12.01 -9.82
C PRO A 191 -1.66 12.96 -8.61
N VAL A 192 -2.12 12.49 -7.46
CA VAL A 192 -2.35 13.31 -6.25
C VAL A 192 -1.60 12.79 -5.02
N ALA A 193 -0.90 11.65 -5.13
CA ALA A 193 -0.37 10.93 -3.98
C ALA A 193 0.53 11.79 -3.09
N LEU A 194 1.53 12.48 -3.67
CA LEU A 194 2.45 13.32 -2.90
C LEU A 194 1.74 14.48 -2.19
N SER A 195 0.77 15.12 -2.86
CA SER A 195 -0.07 16.16 -2.25
C SER A 195 -0.85 15.65 -1.04
N LEU A 196 -1.37 14.42 -1.13
CA LEU A 196 -2.15 13.78 -0.08
C LEU A 196 -1.29 13.36 1.10
N TYR A 197 -0.09 12.82 0.86
CA TYR A 197 0.85 12.54 1.96
C TYR A 197 1.31 13.84 2.64
N ALA A 198 1.64 14.88 1.87
CA ALA A 198 2.02 16.17 2.44
C ALA A 198 0.92 16.73 3.36
N LYS A 199 -0.35 16.65 2.93
CA LYS A 199 -1.51 17.00 3.76
C LYS A 199 -1.53 16.22 5.08
N VAL A 200 -1.41 14.89 5.03
CA VAL A 200 -1.46 14.05 6.24
C VAL A 200 -0.33 14.38 7.21
N PHE A 201 0.90 14.55 6.70
CA PHE A 201 2.06 14.87 7.53
C PHE A 201 1.99 16.31 8.07
N GLU A 202 1.43 17.27 7.33
CA GLU A 202 1.15 18.62 7.81
C GLU A 202 0.11 18.62 8.93
N GLU A 203 -1.03 17.94 8.75
CA GLU A 203 -2.08 17.83 9.77
C GLU A 203 -1.61 17.14 11.05
N ALA A 204 -0.63 16.24 10.95
CA ALA A 204 0.01 15.58 12.09
C ALA A 204 1.18 16.38 12.70
N GLY A 205 1.54 17.54 12.15
CA GLY A 205 2.67 18.34 12.62
C GLY A 205 4.04 17.67 12.41
N ALA A 206 4.17 16.86 11.36
CA ALA A 206 5.30 15.97 11.11
C ALA A 206 5.90 16.11 9.70
N LEU A 207 5.74 17.26 9.03
CA LEU A 207 6.26 17.49 7.67
C LEU A 207 7.76 17.20 7.52
N ASP A 208 8.54 17.41 8.58
CA ASP A 208 9.97 17.09 8.66
C ASP A 208 10.28 15.59 8.42
N LYS A 209 9.29 14.71 8.60
CA LYS A 209 9.42 13.26 8.43
C LYS A 209 8.93 12.76 7.06
N LEU A 210 8.30 13.61 6.26
CA LEU A 210 7.71 13.25 4.98
C LEU A 210 8.76 12.73 3.99
N GLU A 211 9.93 13.35 3.93
CA GLU A 211 11.00 12.94 3.01
C GLU A 211 11.50 11.52 3.33
N ALA A 212 11.67 11.20 4.62
CA ALA A 212 12.09 9.86 5.03
C ALA A 212 11.08 8.79 4.60
N PHE A 213 9.78 9.02 4.87
CA PHE A 213 8.69 8.13 4.49
C PHE A 213 8.59 7.93 2.97
N THR A 214 8.76 8.99 2.18
CA THR A 214 8.57 8.96 0.72
C THR A 214 9.81 8.50 -0.05
N SER A 215 11.01 8.72 0.49
CA SER A 215 12.24 8.68 -0.31
C SER A 215 13.42 7.95 0.33
N PHE A 216 13.44 7.72 1.64
CA PHE A 216 14.60 7.09 2.33
C PHE A 216 14.29 5.68 2.84
N ASN A 217 13.20 5.53 3.60
CA ASN A 217 12.86 4.30 4.30
C ASN A 217 12.71 3.10 3.34
N GLY A 218 12.06 3.33 2.20
CA GLY A 218 11.90 2.32 1.14
C GLY A 218 13.26 1.86 0.60
N PRO A 219 14.04 2.73 -0.07
CA PRO A 219 15.37 2.36 -0.59
C PRO A 219 16.27 1.71 0.46
N ASP A 220 16.29 2.21 1.70
CA ASP A 220 17.09 1.64 2.78
C ASP A 220 16.66 0.19 3.13
N PHE A 221 15.36 -0.08 3.27
CA PHE A 221 14.84 -1.43 3.54
C PHE A 221 15.23 -2.41 2.42
N TYR A 222 15.09 -1.91 1.19
CA TYR A 222 15.29 -2.61 -0.05
C TYR A 222 16.76 -2.73 -0.47
N GLY A 223 17.70 -2.07 0.23
CA GLY A 223 19.12 -2.09 -0.11
C GLY A 223 19.46 -1.36 -1.41
N LEU A 224 18.66 -0.38 -1.81
CA LEU A 224 18.85 0.44 -3.01
C LEU A 224 19.51 1.78 -2.68
N PRO A 225 20.26 2.37 -3.63
CA PRO A 225 20.71 3.75 -3.49
C PRO A 225 19.51 4.70 -3.45
N ARG A 226 19.59 5.71 -2.59
CA ARG A 226 18.61 6.81 -2.55
C ARG A 226 18.72 7.64 -3.83
N ASN A 227 17.59 8.21 -4.26
CA ASN A 227 17.56 9.13 -5.39
C ASN A 227 18.40 10.39 -5.08
N THR A 228 19.08 10.91 -6.10
CA THR A 228 19.84 12.17 -6.02
C THR A 228 19.06 13.37 -6.56
N SER A 229 18.06 13.12 -7.40
CA SER A 229 17.11 14.15 -7.85
C SER A 229 16.13 14.49 -6.74
N LYS A 230 15.56 15.70 -6.82
CA LYS A 230 14.57 16.20 -5.88
C LYS A 230 13.31 16.64 -6.61
N THR A 231 12.18 16.52 -5.93
CA THR A 231 10.90 17.12 -6.32
C THR A 231 10.52 18.16 -5.28
N VAL A 232 9.99 19.30 -5.71
CA VAL A 232 9.54 20.36 -4.80
C VAL A 232 8.04 20.24 -4.60
N LEU A 233 7.58 20.25 -3.34
CA LEU A 233 6.17 20.39 -3.00
C LEU A 233 5.91 21.84 -2.61
N ARG A 234 5.16 22.56 -3.45
CA ARG A 234 4.80 23.96 -3.20
C ARG A 234 3.43 24.02 -2.53
N ARG A 235 3.29 24.88 -1.52
CA ARG A 235 2.00 25.21 -0.94
C ARG A 235 1.23 26.15 -1.88
N SER A 236 0.63 25.55 -2.91
CA SER A 236 -0.10 26.23 -3.97
C SER A 236 -1.41 25.47 -4.19
N PRO A 237 -2.55 25.99 -3.69
CA PRO A 237 -3.84 25.35 -3.86
C PRO A 237 -4.15 25.09 -5.33
N TRP A 238 -4.57 23.87 -5.64
CA TRP A 238 -4.92 23.46 -6.98
C TRP A 238 -6.10 22.50 -6.98
N LYS A 239 -6.89 22.55 -8.06
CA LYS A 239 -8.09 21.73 -8.21
C LYS A 239 -7.75 20.42 -8.90
N VAL A 240 -8.10 19.31 -8.26
CA VAL A 240 -7.93 17.97 -8.85
C VAL A 240 -8.89 17.83 -10.03
N PRO A 241 -8.41 17.45 -11.23
CA PRO A 241 -9.27 17.17 -12.38
C PRO A 241 -10.38 16.18 -12.04
N ALA A 242 -11.57 16.39 -12.61
CA ALA A 242 -12.70 15.50 -12.37
C ALA A 242 -12.43 14.07 -12.90
N THR A 243 -11.74 13.99 -14.04
CA THR A 243 -11.40 12.75 -14.73
C THR A 243 -10.08 12.90 -15.50
N TYR A 244 -9.46 11.76 -15.82
CA TYR A 244 -8.37 11.63 -16.79
C TYR A 244 -8.82 10.73 -17.95
N ALA A 245 -8.45 11.09 -19.19
CA ALA A 245 -8.74 10.26 -20.37
C ALA A 245 -7.82 9.02 -20.41
N TYR A 246 -8.38 7.86 -20.77
CA TYR A 246 -7.63 6.62 -20.94
C TYR A 246 -8.25 5.77 -22.05
N GLY A 247 -7.54 5.63 -23.19
CA GLY A 247 -8.09 4.96 -24.37
C GLY A 247 -9.42 5.59 -24.81
N SER A 248 -10.46 4.77 -24.92
CA SER A 248 -11.85 5.20 -25.20
C SER A 248 -12.69 5.45 -23.94
N GLY A 249 -12.03 5.60 -22.79
CA GLY A 249 -12.62 5.66 -21.46
C GLY A 249 -12.11 6.81 -20.61
N VAL A 250 -12.58 6.85 -19.36
CA VAL A 250 -12.16 7.84 -18.38
C VAL A 250 -11.90 7.19 -17.03
N ILE A 251 -10.92 7.69 -16.29
CA ILE A 251 -10.59 7.27 -14.93
C ILE A 251 -10.91 8.43 -14.00
N VAL A 252 -11.51 8.12 -12.84
CA VAL A 252 -11.79 9.10 -11.78
C VAL A 252 -10.66 9.03 -10.75
N PRO A 253 -9.91 10.13 -10.51
CA PRO A 253 -8.85 10.14 -9.50
C PRO A 253 -9.42 10.25 -8.08
N MET A 254 -8.60 9.85 -7.10
CA MET A 254 -8.84 10.16 -5.69
C MET A 254 -8.94 11.69 -5.51
N SER A 255 -9.84 12.13 -4.64
CA SER A 255 -10.10 13.55 -4.39
C SER A 255 -10.60 14.32 -5.62
N THR A 256 -11.25 13.63 -6.57
CA THR A 256 -11.86 14.24 -7.76
C THR A 256 -12.67 15.51 -7.42
N GLY A 257 -12.38 16.61 -8.12
CA GLY A 257 -13.07 17.89 -7.96
C GLY A 257 -12.73 18.70 -6.70
N ASN A 258 -11.99 18.12 -5.74
CA ASN A 258 -11.54 18.83 -4.54
C ASN A 258 -10.30 19.69 -4.80
N THR A 259 -10.06 20.64 -3.92
CA THR A 259 -8.81 21.41 -3.87
C THR A 259 -7.80 20.74 -2.95
N LEU A 260 -6.54 20.63 -3.38
CA LEU A 260 -5.41 20.20 -2.55
C LEU A 260 -4.43 21.37 -2.37
N GLU A 261 -3.86 21.48 -1.17
CA GLU A 261 -3.01 22.62 -0.77
C GLU A 261 -1.56 22.51 -1.29
N TRP A 262 -1.08 21.28 -1.53
CA TRP A 262 0.29 21.00 -1.94
C TRP A 262 0.33 20.55 -3.40
N LEU A 263 1.17 21.19 -4.21
CA LEU A 263 1.37 20.89 -5.63
C LEU A 263 2.82 20.39 -5.86
N PRO A 264 3.03 19.17 -6.38
CA PRO A 264 4.34 18.74 -6.85
C PRO A 264 4.78 19.57 -8.06
N SER A 265 6.03 20.01 -8.05
CA SER A 265 6.63 20.84 -9.08
C SER A 265 8.04 20.35 -9.40
N ASP A 266 8.35 20.27 -10.70
CA ASP A 266 9.69 19.98 -11.21
C ASP A 266 10.57 21.24 -11.31
N GLN A 267 10.03 22.42 -10.99
CA GLN A 267 10.74 23.69 -11.07
C GLN A 267 11.47 23.94 -9.74
N PRO A 268 12.79 24.18 -9.74
CA PRO A 268 13.52 24.61 -8.53
C PRO A 268 12.95 25.94 -7.99
N GLU A 269 13.15 26.23 -6.70
CA GLU A 269 12.81 27.54 -6.14
C GLU A 269 13.51 28.65 -6.93
N GLU A 270 12.74 29.68 -7.33
CA GLU A 270 13.28 30.95 -7.85
C GLU A 270 13.89 31.78 -6.71
#